data_AF-A0A945AGT7-F1
#
_entry.id   AF-A0A945AGT7-F1
#
_cell.length_a   1.000
_cell.length_b   1.000
_cell.length_c   1.000
_cell.angle_alpha   90.00
_cell.angle_beta   90.00
_cell.angle_gamma   90.00
#
_symmetry.space_group_name_H-M   'P 1'
#
loop_
_entity.id
_entity.type
_entity.pdbx_description
1 polymer ?
#
loop_
_entity_poly.entity_id
_entity_poly.type
_entity_poly.pdbx_seq_one_letter_code
_entity_poly.pdbx_strand_id
1 'polypeptide(L)'
;MQYFLFLLILLFAPTNQTEAASGDVTIYRDAWGVPHIYGDTEEAAAYGHGYAQAEDRIDDILMLYTIVQGKAARAFGPDWVQKDYETILAKHAKLAKEQYPSLSPRVRRIIEFYTRGLLDYLKENPSTKPEWAPMPRPYHVVALYRAFIWDWPWGQARGDLKRTGSHVSDGRGSNQWVVSSSRSAEGGAIALI
;
A
#
# COMPACT_ATOMS: atom_id res chain seq x y z
N MET A 1 -21.99 63.58 -10.32
CA MET A 1 -20.78 62.94 -9.75
C MET A 1 -21.24 62.05 -8.61
N GLN A 2 -21.03 60.75 -8.52
CA GLN A 2 -20.14 59.82 -9.24
C GLN A 2 -20.68 58.41 -8.93
N TYR A 3 -21.10 57.65 -9.96
CA TYR A 3 -21.51 56.26 -9.80
C TYR A 3 -20.24 55.41 -9.64
N PHE A 4 -20.09 54.70 -8.53
CA PHE A 4 -19.02 53.72 -8.35
C PHE A 4 -19.48 52.36 -8.89
N LEU A 5 -18.94 51.99 -10.04
CA LEU A 5 -19.10 50.70 -10.69
C LEU A 5 -18.09 49.73 -10.05
N PHE A 6 -18.55 48.73 -9.30
CA PHE A 6 -17.70 47.62 -8.84
C PHE A 6 -17.71 46.53 -9.92
N LEU A 7 -16.60 46.43 -10.65
CA LEU A 7 -16.36 45.38 -11.65
C LEU A 7 -15.91 44.10 -10.91
N LEU A 8 -16.79 43.11 -10.81
CA LEU A 8 -16.45 41.80 -10.27
C LEU A 8 -15.69 41.00 -11.34
N ILE A 9 -14.36 40.95 -11.24
CA ILE A 9 -13.53 40.09 -12.09
C ILE A 9 -13.69 38.65 -11.58
N LEU A 10 -14.52 37.86 -12.26
CA LEU A 10 -14.57 36.40 -12.11
C LEU A 10 -13.28 35.82 -12.67
N LEU A 11 -12.31 35.58 -11.79
CA LEU A 11 -11.16 34.71 -12.09
C LEU A 11 -11.69 33.28 -12.25
N PHE A 12 -11.86 32.84 -13.49
CA PHE A 12 -12.00 31.43 -13.81
C PHE A 12 -10.69 30.72 -13.45
N ALA A 13 -10.63 30.17 -12.24
CA ALA A 13 -9.69 29.10 -11.95
C ALA A 13 -10.16 27.87 -12.75
N PRO A 14 -9.30 27.20 -13.54
CA PRO A 14 -9.65 25.92 -14.11
C PRO A 14 -9.84 24.95 -12.95
N THR A 15 -11.09 24.60 -12.66
CA THR A 15 -11.44 23.45 -11.86
C THR A 15 -10.93 22.22 -12.60
N ASN A 16 -9.75 21.73 -12.23
CA ASN A 16 -9.43 20.31 -12.41
C ASN A 16 -10.29 19.51 -11.42
N GLN A 17 -11.62 19.58 -11.58
CA GLN A 17 -12.55 18.60 -11.04
C GLN A 17 -12.53 17.42 -12.00
N THR A 18 -11.58 16.53 -11.76
CA THR A 18 -11.91 15.11 -11.83
C THR A 18 -11.84 14.61 -10.40
N GLU A 19 -12.81 15.04 -9.59
CA GLU A 19 -13.44 14.07 -8.69
C GLU A 19 -14.06 13.04 -9.62
N ALA A 20 -13.26 12.08 -10.08
CA ALA A 20 -13.79 10.84 -10.55
C ALA A 20 -14.62 10.34 -9.37
N ALA A 21 -15.94 10.47 -9.50
CA ALA A 21 -16.88 9.94 -8.54
C ALA A 21 -16.40 8.51 -8.27
N SER A 22 -15.99 8.25 -7.03
CA SER A 22 -15.90 6.87 -6.58
C SER A 22 -17.27 6.31 -6.89
N GLY A 23 -17.37 5.41 -7.87
CA GLY A 23 -18.59 4.65 -8.07
C GLY A 23 -18.99 4.03 -6.73
N ASP A 24 -20.27 3.70 -6.58
CA ASP A 24 -20.74 3.15 -5.32
C ASP A 24 -19.90 1.91 -4.96
N VAL A 25 -19.40 1.88 -3.73
CA VAL A 25 -18.67 0.75 -3.17
C VAL A 25 -19.47 0.20 -2.00
N THR A 26 -19.61 -1.12 -1.95
CA THR A 26 -20.24 -1.81 -0.84
C THR A 26 -19.30 -2.87 -0.30
N ILE A 27 -19.10 -2.87 1.03
CA ILE A 27 -18.26 -3.84 1.73
C ILE A 27 -19.19 -4.70 2.59
N TYR A 28 -19.37 -5.96 2.22
CA TYR A 28 -20.06 -6.93 3.06
C TYR A 28 -19.04 -7.71 3.87
N ARG A 29 -19.21 -7.81 5.19
CA ARG A 29 -18.39 -8.69 6.02
C ARG A 29 -19.16 -9.95 6.36
N ASP A 30 -18.51 -11.11 6.18
CA ASP A 30 -19.09 -12.38 6.60
C ASP A 30 -18.91 -12.62 8.11
N ALA A 31 -19.35 -13.79 8.59
CA ALA A 31 -19.30 -14.15 10.00
C ALA A 31 -17.87 -14.23 10.58
N TRP A 32 -16.83 -14.27 9.73
CA TRP A 32 -15.43 -14.28 10.12
C TRP A 32 -14.76 -12.91 9.95
N GLY A 33 -15.53 -11.89 9.56
CA GLY A 33 -15.03 -10.55 9.31
C GLY A 33 -14.35 -10.38 7.95
N VAL A 34 -14.39 -11.38 7.06
CA VAL A 34 -13.74 -11.27 5.74
C VAL A 34 -14.50 -10.26 4.88
N PRO A 35 -13.83 -9.22 4.34
CA PRO A 35 -14.48 -8.21 3.53
C PRO A 35 -14.69 -8.70 2.08
N HIS A 36 -15.95 -8.73 1.65
CA HIS A 36 -16.38 -8.95 0.27
C HIS A 36 -16.72 -7.58 -0.35
N ILE A 37 -15.82 -7.08 -1.20
CA ILE A 37 -15.86 -5.71 -1.72
C ILE A 37 -16.44 -5.71 -3.13
N TYR A 38 -17.53 -4.95 -3.31
CA TYR A 38 -18.20 -4.75 -4.59
C TYR A 38 -18.07 -3.29 -4.99
N GLY A 39 -17.53 -3.02 -6.17
CA GLY A 39 -17.48 -1.67 -6.75
C GLY A 39 -17.70 -1.74 -8.24
N ASP A 40 -18.39 -0.73 -8.79
CA ASP A 40 -18.73 -0.67 -10.22
C ASP A 40 -17.51 -0.43 -11.13
N THR A 41 -16.39 0.01 -10.54
CA THR A 41 -15.11 0.24 -11.23
C THR A 41 -13.96 -0.37 -10.44
N GLU A 42 -12.83 -0.59 -11.13
CA GLU A 42 -11.60 -1.04 -10.46
C GLU A 42 -11.15 -0.04 -9.39
N GLU A 43 -11.34 1.26 -9.66
CA GLU A 43 -11.06 2.34 -8.72
C GLU A 43 -11.94 2.28 -7.46
N ALA A 44 -13.25 2.04 -7.61
CA ALA A 44 -14.16 1.89 -6.47
C ALA A 44 -13.81 0.65 -5.62
N ALA A 45 -13.51 -0.48 -6.27
CA ALA A 45 -13.07 -1.69 -5.59
C ALA A 45 -11.72 -1.49 -4.86
N ALA A 46 -10.77 -0.79 -5.48
CA ALA A 46 -9.48 -0.45 -4.87
C ALA A 46 -9.65 0.44 -3.64
N TYR A 47 -10.53 1.44 -3.71
CA TYR A 47 -10.90 2.27 -2.57
C TYR A 47 -11.49 1.44 -1.42
N GLY A 48 -12.47 0.56 -1.71
CA GLY A 48 -13.07 -0.32 -0.71
C GLY A 48 -12.06 -1.26 -0.06
N HIS A 49 -11.09 -1.76 -0.84
CA HIS A 49 -9.98 -2.56 -0.32
C HIS A 49 -9.09 -1.75 0.62
N GLY A 50 -8.73 -0.52 0.26
CA GLY A 50 -7.98 0.37 1.15
C GLY A 50 -8.73 0.60 2.46
N TYR A 51 -10.02 0.96 2.39
CA TYR A 51 -10.84 1.22 3.56
C TYR A 51 -10.95 -0.01 4.47
N ALA A 52 -11.34 -1.17 3.93
CA ALA A 52 -11.47 -2.42 4.70
C ALA A 52 -10.16 -2.84 5.37
N GLN A 53 -9.02 -2.69 4.67
CA GLN A 53 -7.73 -3.05 5.24
C GLN A 53 -7.30 -2.09 6.35
N ALA A 54 -7.68 -0.81 6.26
CA ALA A 54 -7.45 0.15 7.33
C ALA A 54 -8.30 -0.17 8.57
N GLU A 55 -9.59 -0.50 8.41
CA GLU A 55 -10.43 -0.97 9.51
C GLU A 55 -9.78 -2.12 10.27
N ASP A 56 -9.18 -3.08 9.55
CA ASP A 56 -8.64 -4.28 10.16
C ASP A 56 -7.22 -4.10 10.72
N ARG A 57 -6.36 -3.33 10.03
CA ARG A 57 -4.89 -3.38 10.23
C ARG A 57 -4.17 -2.03 10.06
N ILE A 58 -4.82 -0.89 10.33
CA ILE A 58 -4.21 0.43 10.11
C ILE A 58 -2.85 0.60 10.82
N ASP A 59 -2.70 0.11 12.06
CA ASP A 59 -1.47 0.25 12.83
C ASP A 59 -0.28 -0.42 12.14
N ASP A 60 -0.47 -1.62 11.58
CA ASP A 60 0.57 -2.32 10.84
C ASP A 60 0.89 -1.64 9.52
N ILE A 61 -0.11 -1.12 8.81
CA ILE A 61 0.11 -0.34 7.59
C ILE A 61 0.98 0.88 7.89
N LEU A 62 0.64 1.62 8.95
CA LEU A 62 1.39 2.80 9.39
C LEU A 62 2.80 2.44 9.87
N MET A 63 2.95 1.35 10.61
CA MET A 63 4.25 0.82 11.02
C MET A 63 5.12 0.47 9.80
N LEU A 64 4.57 -0.27 8.84
CA LEU A 64 5.27 -0.65 7.61
C LEU A 64 5.66 0.58 6.79
N TYR A 65 4.79 1.59 6.68
CA TYR A 65 5.10 2.84 5.99
C TYR A 65 6.17 3.67 6.70
N THR A 66 6.29 3.57 8.02
CA THR A 66 7.41 4.14 8.79
C THR A 66 8.71 3.38 8.52
N ILE A 67 8.66 2.05 8.55
CA ILE A 67 9.82 1.19 8.32
C ILE A 67 10.42 1.45 6.94
N VAL A 68 9.61 1.45 5.87
CA VAL A 68 10.10 1.59 4.48
C VAL A 68 10.66 2.98 4.16
N GLN A 69 10.42 3.95 5.04
CA GLN A 69 11.02 5.28 5.00
C GLN A 69 12.35 5.38 5.76
N GLY A 70 12.76 4.32 6.48
CA GLY A 70 13.94 4.34 7.33
C GLY A 70 13.78 5.29 8.52
N LYS A 71 12.61 5.26 9.17
CA LYS A 71 12.27 6.08 10.34
C LYS A 71 11.80 5.26 11.54
N ALA A 72 11.99 3.95 11.51
CA ALA A 72 11.54 3.05 12.57
C ALA A 72 12.24 3.33 13.91
N ALA A 73 13.53 3.69 13.91
CA ALA A 73 14.26 4.00 15.14
C ALA A 73 13.72 5.22 15.88
N ARG A 74 13.19 6.21 15.13
CA ARG A 74 12.50 7.35 15.72
C ARG A 74 11.20 6.96 16.43
N ALA A 75 10.49 5.96 15.90
CA ALA A 75 9.20 5.53 16.43
C ALA A 75 9.32 4.47 17.53
N PHE A 76 10.26 3.55 17.38
CA PHE A 76 10.31 2.29 18.15
C PHE A 76 11.63 2.08 18.90
N GLY A 77 12.56 3.06 18.86
CA GLY A 77 13.78 3.05 19.66
C GLY A 77 15.03 2.51 18.96
N PRO A 78 16.16 2.46 19.69
CA PRO A 78 17.49 2.26 19.11
C PRO A 78 17.71 0.90 18.44
N ASP A 79 16.96 -0.14 18.81
CA ASP A 79 17.08 -1.47 18.22
C ASP A 79 16.75 -1.49 16.71
N TRP A 80 16.05 -0.46 16.22
CA TRP A 80 15.69 -0.31 14.81
C TRP A 80 16.72 0.45 13.98
N VAL A 81 17.78 1.01 14.59
CA VAL A 81 18.78 1.84 13.87
C VAL A 81 19.42 1.06 12.72
N GLN A 82 19.74 -0.21 12.95
CA GLN A 82 20.33 -1.07 11.91
C GLN A 82 19.35 -1.27 10.73
N LYS A 83 18.05 -1.46 11.03
CA LYS A 83 17.03 -1.61 9.99
C LYS A 83 16.81 -0.31 9.21
N ASP A 84 16.83 0.84 9.89
CA ASP A 84 16.73 2.15 9.24
C ASP A 84 17.91 2.39 8.31
N TYR A 85 19.14 2.10 8.77
CA TYR A 85 20.36 2.22 7.98
C TYR A 85 20.27 1.41 6.67
N GLU A 86 19.88 0.14 6.76
CA GLU A 86 19.68 -0.73 5.59
C GLU A 86 18.62 -0.22 4.63
N THR A 87 17.49 0.23 5.17
CA THR A 87 16.37 0.76 4.38
C THR A 87 16.78 2.02 3.63
N ILE A 88 17.53 2.92 4.28
CA ILE A 88 18.04 4.15 3.69
C ILE A 88 19.05 3.83 2.59
N LEU A 89 19.97 2.89 2.83
CA LEU A 89 20.94 2.42 1.82
C LEU A 89 20.26 1.86 0.57
N ALA A 90 19.20 1.07 0.74
CA ALA A 90 18.44 0.49 -0.36
C ALA A 90 17.54 1.50 -1.10
N LYS A 91 17.37 2.71 -0.52
CA LYS A 91 16.67 3.86 -1.11
C LYS A 91 15.22 3.55 -1.51
N HIS A 92 14.53 2.67 -0.78
CA HIS A 92 13.18 2.20 -1.14
C HIS A 92 12.18 3.35 -1.34
N ALA A 93 11.98 4.19 -0.33
CA ALA A 93 11.05 5.32 -0.41
C ALA A 93 11.47 6.36 -1.46
N LYS A 94 12.77 6.66 -1.59
CA LYS A 94 13.27 7.64 -2.57
C LYS A 94 12.96 7.19 -4.00
N LEU A 95 13.39 5.98 -4.36
CA LEU A 95 13.19 5.44 -5.70
C LEU A 95 11.70 5.24 -6.01
N ALA A 96 10.92 4.75 -5.05
CA ALA A 96 9.48 4.61 -5.23
C ALA A 96 8.80 5.95 -5.52
N LYS A 97 9.17 7.02 -4.81
CA LYS A 97 8.64 8.37 -5.05
C LYS A 97 9.06 8.93 -6.41
N GLU A 98 10.33 8.81 -6.76
CA GLU A 98 10.88 9.31 -8.04
C GLU A 98 10.31 8.58 -9.25
N GLN A 99 10.09 7.26 -9.12
CA GLN A 99 9.59 6.42 -10.20
C GLN A 99 8.06 6.26 -10.20
N TYR A 100 7.36 6.74 -9.16
CA TYR A 100 5.89 6.65 -9.13
C TYR A 100 5.24 7.19 -10.41
N PRO A 101 5.65 8.34 -10.99
CA PRO A 101 5.06 8.87 -12.22
C PRO A 101 5.29 8.00 -13.47
N SER A 102 6.29 7.12 -13.48
CA SER A 102 6.58 6.24 -14.62
C SER A 102 5.71 4.98 -14.65
N LEU A 103 4.94 4.72 -13.58
CA LEU A 103 3.94 3.67 -13.57
C LEU A 103 2.84 3.94 -14.58
N SER A 104 2.26 2.86 -15.11
CA SER A 104 1.14 2.97 -16.05
C SER A 104 -0.03 3.75 -15.42
N PRO A 105 -0.77 4.55 -16.20
CA PRO A 105 -1.88 5.33 -15.67
C PRO A 105 -2.91 4.49 -14.89
N ARG A 106 -3.22 3.28 -15.38
CA ARG A 106 -4.12 2.34 -14.70
C ARG A 106 -3.60 1.96 -13.30
N VAL A 107 -2.33 1.55 -13.19
CA VAL A 107 -1.74 1.16 -11.89
C VAL A 107 -1.73 2.34 -10.91
N ARG A 108 -1.37 3.54 -11.39
CA ARG A 108 -1.40 4.73 -10.53
C ARG A 108 -2.79 5.02 -10.00
N ARG A 109 -3.82 4.94 -10.86
CA ARG A 109 -5.21 5.14 -10.43
C ARG A 109 -5.63 4.15 -9.35
N ILE A 110 -5.34 2.86 -9.52
CA ILE A 110 -5.65 1.85 -8.50
C ILE A 110 -4.99 2.17 -7.16
N ILE A 111 -3.69 2.51 -7.16
CA ILE A 111 -2.96 2.83 -5.93
C ILE A 111 -3.49 4.12 -5.29
N GLU A 112 -3.82 5.13 -6.09
CA GLU A 112 -4.38 6.40 -5.62
C GLU A 112 -5.73 6.19 -4.93
N PHE A 113 -6.63 5.40 -5.51
CA PHE A 113 -7.92 5.09 -4.91
C PHE A 113 -7.81 4.20 -3.67
N TYR A 114 -6.93 3.18 -3.69
CA TYR A 114 -6.59 2.42 -2.48
C TYR A 114 -6.07 3.32 -1.36
N THR A 115 -5.16 4.25 -1.68
CA THR A 115 -4.61 5.20 -0.70
C THR A 115 -5.71 6.13 -0.18
N ARG A 116 -6.66 6.53 -1.02
CA ARG A 116 -7.82 7.32 -0.61
C ARG A 116 -8.67 6.58 0.43
N GLY A 117 -8.92 5.28 0.25
CA GLY A 117 -9.62 4.45 1.25
C GLY A 117 -8.94 4.45 2.61
N LEU A 118 -7.60 4.34 2.64
CA LEU A 118 -6.82 4.46 3.89
C LEU A 118 -6.99 5.84 4.55
N LEU A 119 -6.95 6.90 3.75
CA LEU A 119 -7.03 8.28 4.22
C LEU A 119 -8.43 8.62 4.77
N ASP A 120 -9.48 8.15 4.11
CA ASP A 120 -10.86 8.39 4.54
C ASP A 120 -11.15 7.64 5.84
N TYR A 121 -10.68 6.39 6.01
CA TYR A 121 -10.73 5.70 7.30
C TYR A 121 -10.02 6.49 8.42
N LEU A 122 -8.81 6.99 8.17
CA LEU A 122 -8.05 7.79 9.15
C LEU A 122 -8.73 9.13 9.49
N LYS A 123 -9.45 9.71 8.53
CA LYS A 123 -10.22 10.95 8.73
C LYS A 123 -11.41 10.71 9.64
N GLU A 124 -12.07 9.57 9.50
CA GLU A 124 -13.21 9.15 10.33
C GLU A 124 -12.76 8.65 11.72
N ASN A 125 -11.55 8.09 11.80
CA ASN A 125 -10.97 7.51 13.01
C ASN A 125 -9.63 8.17 13.38
N PRO A 126 -9.57 9.49 13.63
CA PRO A 126 -8.30 10.22 13.78
C PRO A 126 -7.46 9.75 14.98
N SER A 127 -8.10 9.15 15.99
CA SER A 127 -7.45 8.59 17.18
C SER A 127 -6.60 7.35 16.88
N THR A 128 -6.84 6.66 15.77
CA THR A 128 -6.07 5.47 15.36
C THR A 128 -4.76 5.83 14.65
N LYS A 129 -4.44 7.11 14.50
CA LYS A 129 -3.18 7.54 13.88
C LYS A 129 -2.17 7.97 14.95
N PRO A 130 -1.12 7.19 15.21
CA PRO A 130 -0.04 7.64 16.09
C PRO A 130 0.70 8.86 15.54
N GLU A 131 1.27 9.66 16.44
CA GLU A 131 2.04 10.86 16.08
C GLU A 131 3.27 10.51 15.22
N TRP A 132 3.95 9.40 15.55
CA TRP A 132 5.12 8.93 14.82
C TRP A 132 4.82 8.50 13.38
N ALA A 133 3.57 8.14 13.09
CA ALA A 133 3.19 7.56 11.82
C ALA A 133 3.10 8.62 10.70
N PRO A 134 3.61 8.31 9.48
CA PRO A 134 3.39 9.15 8.31
C PRO A 134 1.93 9.08 7.87
N MET A 135 1.43 10.14 7.21
CA MET A 135 0.21 10.00 6.43
C MET A 135 0.46 9.07 5.23
N PRO A 136 -0.46 8.15 4.89
CA PRO A 136 -0.41 7.37 3.66
C PRO A 136 -0.19 8.25 2.43
N ARG A 137 0.67 7.80 1.52
CA ARG A 137 0.92 8.43 0.22
C ARG A 137 1.03 7.31 -0.82
N PRO A 138 0.61 7.53 -2.07
CA PRO A 138 0.58 6.47 -3.08
C PRO A 138 1.92 5.75 -3.28
N TYR A 139 3.04 6.48 -3.25
CA TYR A 139 4.36 5.86 -3.40
C TYR A 139 4.77 4.96 -2.21
N HIS A 140 4.11 5.03 -1.06
CA HIS A 140 4.39 4.12 0.07
C HIS A 140 4.04 2.67 -0.28
N VAL A 141 2.97 2.45 -1.06
CA VAL A 141 2.59 1.11 -1.55
C VAL A 141 3.73 0.51 -2.38
N VAL A 142 4.30 1.31 -3.29
CA VAL A 142 5.42 0.90 -4.14
C VAL A 142 6.70 0.71 -3.32
N ALA A 143 6.96 1.59 -2.35
CA ALA A 143 8.12 1.49 -1.47
C ALA A 143 8.08 0.21 -0.62
N LEU A 144 6.90 -0.12 -0.08
CA LEU A 144 6.68 -1.34 0.69
C LEU A 144 6.86 -2.59 -0.17
N TYR A 145 6.26 -2.63 -1.36
CA TYR A 145 6.43 -3.78 -2.25
C TYR A 145 7.90 -3.95 -2.68
N ARG A 146 8.59 -2.83 -2.96
CA ARG A 146 10.03 -2.86 -3.24
C ARG A 146 10.84 -3.41 -2.07
N ALA A 147 10.55 -2.98 -0.84
CA ALA A 147 11.25 -3.46 0.36
C ALA A 147 11.00 -4.96 0.60
N PHE A 148 9.76 -5.41 0.42
CA PHE A 148 9.38 -6.81 0.55
C PHE A 148 10.13 -7.71 -0.44
N ILE A 149 10.10 -7.37 -1.74
CA ILE A 149 10.79 -8.15 -2.77
C ILE A 149 12.31 -8.07 -2.61
N TRP A 150 12.85 -6.94 -2.18
CA TRP A 150 14.29 -6.76 -1.97
C TRP A 150 14.83 -7.57 -0.78
N ASP A 151 14.00 -7.86 0.22
CA ASP A 151 14.39 -8.65 1.39
C ASP A 151 14.86 -10.07 1.01
N TRP A 152 14.32 -10.66 -0.06
CA TRP A 152 14.75 -11.97 -0.56
C TRP A 152 16.22 -12.00 -1.05
N PRO A 153 16.62 -11.26 -2.10
CA PRO A 153 18.02 -11.27 -2.55
C PRO A 153 18.96 -10.72 -1.47
N TRP A 154 18.50 -9.80 -0.62
CA TRP A 154 19.31 -9.29 0.49
C TRP A 154 19.55 -10.36 1.56
N GLY A 155 18.52 -11.12 1.93
CA GLY A 155 18.64 -12.27 2.83
C GLY A 155 19.58 -13.34 2.27
N GLN A 156 19.49 -13.63 0.97
CA GLN A 156 20.40 -14.55 0.30
C GLN A 156 21.85 -14.05 0.33
N ALA A 157 22.10 -12.79 -0.07
CA ALA A 157 23.43 -12.19 -0.06
C ALA A 157 24.05 -12.15 1.34
N ARG A 158 23.26 -11.86 2.37
CA ARG A 158 23.70 -11.93 3.78
C ARG A 158 24.02 -13.33 4.21
N GLY A 159 23.19 -14.27 3.80
CA GLY A 159 23.46 -15.68 3.95
C GLY A 159 24.82 -16.02 3.35
N ASP A 160 25.08 -15.63 2.11
CA ASP A 160 26.33 -15.93 1.40
C ASP A 160 27.54 -15.24 2.04
N LEU A 161 27.40 -14.01 2.57
CA LEU A 161 28.46 -13.34 3.33
C LEU A 161 28.82 -14.07 4.63
N LYS A 162 27.82 -14.65 5.31
CA LYS A 162 28.03 -15.48 6.50
C LYS A 162 28.54 -16.88 6.16
N ARG A 163 28.32 -17.31 4.91
CA ARG A 163 28.64 -18.64 4.40
C ARG A 163 29.78 -18.55 3.40
N THR A 164 30.97 -18.93 3.84
CA THR A 164 31.97 -19.51 2.92
C THR A 164 31.54 -20.88 2.35
N GLY A 165 30.25 -21.26 2.43
CA GLY A 165 29.63 -22.45 1.82
C GLY A 165 28.36 -22.93 2.57
N SER A 166 27.27 -23.25 1.83
CA SER A 166 26.01 -23.97 2.21
C SER A 166 24.82 -23.22 2.86
N HIS A 167 23.69 -23.14 2.14
CA HIS A 167 22.42 -22.46 2.47
C HIS A 167 21.99 -22.49 3.97
N VAL A 168 21.87 -21.30 4.55
CA VAL A 168 21.14 -21.02 5.80
C VAL A 168 19.68 -20.84 5.41
N SER A 169 18.81 -21.74 5.88
CA SER A 169 17.36 -21.55 5.89
C SER A 169 17.03 -20.42 6.86
N ASP A 170 16.25 -19.43 6.42
CA ASP A 170 15.74 -18.33 7.26
C ASP A 170 14.42 -18.71 7.96
N GLY A 171 14.02 -19.99 7.89
CA GLY A 171 12.78 -20.49 8.47
C GLY A 171 11.53 -20.19 7.62
N ARG A 172 11.66 -19.53 6.46
CA ARG A 172 10.54 -19.29 5.55
C ARG A 172 10.30 -20.53 4.67
N GLY A 173 9.04 -20.88 4.46
CA GLY A 173 8.64 -21.97 3.59
C GLY A 173 7.13 -21.96 3.33
N SER A 174 6.74 -22.54 2.20
CA SER A 174 5.34 -22.71 1.77
C SER A 174 5.21 -24.02 1.00
N ASN A 175 3.98 -24.53 0.88
CA ASN A 175 3.64 -25.63 -0.02
C ASN A 175 2.72 -25.10 -1.13
N GLN A 176 2.80 -25.66 -2.33
CA GLN A 176 1.90 -25.31 -3.42
C GLN A 176 1.64 -26.54 -4.27
N TRP A 177 0.38 -26.84 -4.58
CA TRP A 177 0.00 -27.92 -5.51
C TRP A 177 -1.02 -27.42 -6.52
N VAL A 178 -0.93 -27.95 -7.75
CA VAL A 178 -1.93 -27.77 -8.79
C VAL A 178 -2.29 -29.13 -9.36
N VAL A 179 -3.58 -29.47 -9.35
CA VAL A 179 -4.13 -30.69 -9.93
C VAL A 179 -4.94 -30.30 -11.16
N SER A 180 -4.61 -30.88 -12.32
CA SER A 180 -5.37 -30.66 -13.55
C SER A 180 -6.78 -31.23 -13.44
N SER A 181 -7.70 -30.68 -14.22
CA SER A 181 -9.09 -31.18 -14.33
C SER A 181 -9.15 -32.68 -14.61
N SER A 182 -8.30 -33.17 -15.53
CA SER A 182 -8.18 -34.59 -15.89
C SER A 182 -7.74 -35.52 -14.75
N ARG A 183 -7.25 -34.96 -13.63
CA ARG A 183 -6.83 -35.69 -12.43
C ARG A 183 -7.72 -35.39 -11.22
N SER A 184 -8.85 -34.73 -11.42
CA SER A 184 -9.86 -34.45 -10.40
C SER A 184 -11.13 -35.24 -10.71
N ALA A 185 -11.84 -35.71 -9.68
CA ALA A 185 -13.09 -36.44 -9.86
C ALA A 185 -14.20 -35.57 -10.47
N GLU A 186 -14.25 -34.29 -10.11
CA GLU A 186 -15.26 -33.32 -10.55
C GLU A 186 -14.91 -32.62 -11.89
N GLY A 187 -13.77 -32.96 -12.50
CA GLY A 187 -13.31 -32.31 -13.73
C GLY A 187 -12.86 -30.84 -13.57
N GLY A 188 -12.71 -30.34 -12.35
CA GLY A 188 -12.21 -29.00 -12.04
C GLY A 188 -10.73 -28.98 -11.68
N ALA A 189 -9.99 -27.94 -12.07
CA ALA A 189 -8.63 -27.75 -11.56
C ALA A 189 -8.66 -27.42 -10.06
N ILE A 190 -7.72 -27.97 -9.28
CA ILE A 190 -7.59 -27.71 -7.84
C ILE A 190 -6.25 -27.05 -7.59
N ALA A 191 -6.24 -25.96 -6.81
CA ALA A 191 -5.03 -25.27 -6.38
C ALA A 191 -4.98 -25.22 -4.85
N LEU A 192 -3.81 -25.55 -4.30
CA LEU A 192 -3.39 -25.18 -2.94
C LEU A 192 -2.35 -24.07 -3.09
N ILE A 193 -2.65 -22.91 -2.50
CA ILE A 193 -1.84 -21.68 -2.56
C ILE A 193 -1.35 -21.36 -1.15
#